data_AF-A0A6B3II72-F1
#
_entry.id   AF-A0A6B3II72-F1
#
_cell.length_a   1.000
_cell.length_b   1.000
_cell.length_c   1.000
_cell.angle_alpha   90.00
_cell.angle_beta   90.00
_cell.angle_gamma   90.00
#
_symmetry.space_group_name_H-M   'P 1'
#
loop_
_entity.id
_entity.type
_entity.pdbx_description
1 polymer ?
#
loop_
_entity_poly.entity_id
_entity_poly.type
_entity_poly.pdbx_seq_one_letter_code
_entity_poly.pdbx_strand_id
1 'polypeptide(L)'
;ETFSTDLREHDLVVLALSRDRYGLDPSAYDAFTSAYGWDVREWEGCTVLRGARETASCAWVAQHAPANPKALTEFRRRVASLRENDPEVRWYPF
;
A
#
# COMPACT_ATOMS: atom_id res chain seq x y z
N GLU A 1 -18.22 -2.84 -2.49
CA GLU A 1 -17.40 -4.06 -2.60
C GLU A 1 -16.44 -3.89 -3.78
N THR A 2 -15.17 -4.28 -3.66
CA THR A 2 -14.12 -4.05 -4.67
C THR A 2 -13.59 -5.36 -5.26
N PHE A 3 -14.43 -6.38 -5.38
CA PHE A 3 -14.06 -7.65 -6.01
C PHE A 3 -14.04 -7.51 -7.54
N SER A 4 -13.10 -8.21 -8.18
CA SER A 4 -12.98 -8.32 -9.64
C SER A 4 -12.23 -9.59 -10.01
N THR A 5 -12.42 -10.09 -11.23
CA THR A 5 -11.56 -11.14 -11.79
C THR A 5 -10.22 -10.52 -12.18
N ASP A 6 -9.15 -10.89 -11.50
CA ASP A 6 -7.81 -10.35 -11.71
C ASP A 6 -6.72 -11.38 -11.38
N LEU A 7 -5.47 -10.99 -11.54
CA LEU A 7 -4.30 -11.77 -11.16
C LEU A 7 -4.13 -11.78 -9.62
N ARG A 8 -3.64 -12.91 -9.06
CA ARG A 8 -3.40 -13.05 -7.61
C ARG A 8 -2.48 -11.94 -7.04
N GLU A 9 -1.60 -11.42 -7.88
CA GLU A 9 -0.65 -10.36 -7.57
C GLU A 9 -1.37 -9.09 -7.11
N HIS A 10 -2.55 -8.81 -7.66
CA HIS A 10 -3.34 -7.62 -7.32
C HIS A 10 -3.87 -7.66 -5.89
N ASP A 11 -4.16 -8.86 -5.37
CA ASP A 11 -4.59 -9.08 -3.99
C ASP A 11 -3.40 -9.07 -3.04
N LEU A 12 -2.34 -9.80 -3.39
CA LEU A 12 -1.18 -9.98 -2.50
C LEU A 12 -0.38 -8.69 -2.29
N VAL A 13 -0.32 -7.81 -3.29
CA VAL A 13 0.40 -6.52 -3.15
C VAL A 13 -0.25 -5.62 -2.08
N VAL A 14 -1.54 -5.82 -1.78
CA VAL A 14 -2.22 -5.10 -0.68
C VAL A 14 -1.65 -5.52 0.67
N LEU A 15 -1.32 -6.81 0.84
CA LEU A 15 -0.70 -7.29 2.07
C LEU A 15 0.76 -6.81 2.19
N ALA A 16 1.51 -6.76 1.08
CA ALA A 16 2.84 -6.16 1.06
C ALA A 16 2.79 -4.68 1.46
N LEU A 17 1.83 -3.91 0.95
CA LEU A 17 1.60 -2.52 1.39
C LEU A 17 1.16 -2.43 2.85
N SER A 18 0.39 -3.40 3.34
CA SER A 18 0.00 -3.46 4.75
C SER A 18 1.22 -3.59 5.64
N ARG A 19 2.22 -4.38 5.25
CA ARG A 19 3.52 -4.45 5.92
C ARG A 19 4.27 -3.12 5.82
N ASP A 20 4.53 -2.64 4.60
CA ASP A 20 5.47 -1.54 4.36
C ASP A 20 4.91 -0.17 4.81
N ARG A 21 3.63 0.10 4.56
CA ARG A 21 3.00 1.41 4.79
C ARG A 21 2.07 1.43 5.99
N TYR A 22 1.41 0.33 6.28
CA TYR A 22 0.40 0.25 7.34
C TYR A 22 0.83 -0.66 8.49
N GLY A 23 2.15 -0.93 8.58
CA GLY A 23 2.85 -1.68 9.63
C GLY A 23 2.02 -2.77 10.29
N LEU A 24 1.50 -3.62 9.42
CA LEU A 24 1.34 -5.03 9.72
C LEU A 24 2.67 -5.55 10.26
N ASP A 25 2.57 -6.35 11.31
CA ASP A 25 3.74 -6.96 11.91
C ASP A 25 4.52 -7.80 10.87
N PRO A 26 5.85 -7.59 10.76
CA PRO A 26 6.68 -8.35 9.84
C PRO A 26 6.54 -9.87 9.97
N SER A 27 6.47 -10.40 11.19
CA SER A 27 6.37 -11.85 11.40
C SER A 27 5.03 -12.40 10.96
N ALA A 28 3.96 -11.62 11.07
CA ALA A 28 2.64 -11.99 10.54
C ALA A 28 2.65 -12.07 9.00
N TYR A 29 3.32 -11.13 8.32
CA TYR A 29 3.52 -11.19 6.87
C TYR A 29 4.34 -12.42 6.47
N ASP A 30 5.45 -12.68 7.16
CA ASP A 30 6.35 -13.80 6.86
C ASP A 30 5.65 -15.16 7.08
N ALA A 31 4.82 -15.25 8.13
CA ALA A 31 3.98 -16.42 8.38
C ALA A 31 2.94 -16.61 7.27
N PHE A 32 2.31 -15.52 6.80
CA PHE A 32 1.37 -15.57 5.69
C PHE A 32 2.03 -16.07 4.41
N THR A 33 3.15 -15.49 3.98
CA THR A 33 3.80 -15.89 2.71
C THR A 33 4.32 -17.32 2.77
N SER A 34 4.80 -17.76 3.94
CA SER A 34 5.18 -19.15 4.18
C SER A 34 3.99 -20.11 4.03
N ALA A 35 2.83 -19.77 4.60
CA ALA A 35 1.63 -20.60 4.50
C ALA A 35 0.99 -20.57 3.11
N TYR A 36 0.99 -19.41 2.45
CA TYR A 36 0.48 -19.23 1.09
C TYR A 36 1.40 -19.88 0.04
N GLY A 37 2.69 -20.05 0.36
CA GLY A 37 3.69 -20.68 -0.50
C GLY A 37 4.22 -19.77 -1.61
N TRP A 38 3.96 -18.46 -1.53
CA TRP A 38 4.45 -17.49 -2.49
C TRP A 38 4.49 -16.08 -1.91
N ASP A 39 5.63 -15.39 -2.07
CA ASP A 39 5.77 -13.97 -1.74
C ASP A 39 5.70 -13.13 -3.02
N VAL A 40 4.69 -12.27 -3.12
CA VAL A 40 4.54 -11.33 -4.25
C VAL A 40 5.75 -10.43 -4.41
N ARG A 41 6.50 -10.15 -3.33
CA ARG A 41 7.69 -9.28 -3.34
C ARG A 41 8.86 -9.87 -4.13
N GLU A 42 8.86 -11.18 -4.36
CA GLU A 42 9.87 -11.86 -5.19
C GLU A 42 9.59 -11.76 -6.70
N TRP A 43 8.38 -11.33 -7.07
CA TRP A 43 7.99 -11.15 -8.46
C TRP A 43 8.48 -9.82 -9.03
N GLU A 44 9.07 -9.85 -10.23
CA GLU A 44 9.63 -8.68 -10.91
C GLU A 44 8.63 -7.52 -11.04
N GLY A 45 7.35 -7.82 -11.30
CA GLY A 45 6.29 -6.81 -11.45
C GLY A 45 5.76 -6.22 -10.14
N CYS A 46 6.22 -6.69 -8.96
CA CYS A 46 5.69 -6.26 -7.67
C CYS A 46 5.83 -4.76 -7.45
N THR A 47 6.97 -4.18 -7.86
CA THR A 47 7.26 -2.76 -7.67
C THR A 47 6.29 -1.88 -8.45
N VAL A 48 5.91 -2.30 -9.66
CA VAL A 48 4.95 -1.60 -10.52
C VAL A 48 3.55 -1.62 -9.91
N LEU A 49 3.04 -2.81 -9.55
CA LEU A 49 1.71 -2.91 -8.93
C LEU A 49 1.64 -2.21 -7.57
N ARG A 50 2.71 -2.28 -6.77
CA ARG A 50 2.81 -1.56 -5.50
C ARG A 50 2.70 -0.05 -5.73
N GLY A 51 3.49 0.50 -6.65
CA GLY A 51 3.44 1.93 -6.99
C GLY A 51 2.08 2.39 -7.52
N ALA A 52 1.42 1.55 -8.32
CA ALA A 52 0.05 1.83 -8.80
C ALA A 52 -0.95 1.90 -7.64
N ARG A 53 -0.89 0.96 -6.68
CA ARG A 53 -1.75 0.95 -5.48
C ARG A 53 -1.43 2.12 -4.53
N GLU A 54 -0.16 2.46 -4.35
CA GLU A 54 0.26 3.64 -3.57
C GLU A 54 -0.29 4.94 -4.18
N THR A 55 -0.23 5.06 -5.51
CA THR A 55 -0.76 6.22 -6.24
C THR A 55 -2.28 6.30 -6.13
N ALA A 56 -2.98 5.18 -6.34
CA ALA A 56 -4.43 5.09 -6.17
C ALA A 56 -4.87 5.45 -4.74
N SER A 57 -4.11 4.99 -3.74
CA SER A 57 -4.31 5.32 -2.34
C SER A 57 -4.19 6.82 -2.09
N CYS A 58 -3.17 7.50 -2.63
CA CYS A 58 -3.03 8.96 -2.54
C CYS A 58 -4.21 9.69 -3.20
N ALA A 59 -4.63 9.26 -4.40
CA ALA A 59 -5.76 9.84 -5.11
C ALA A 59 -7.06 9.72 -4.32
N TRP A 60 -7.26 8.59 -3.63
CA TRP A 60 -8.41 8.41 -2.74
C TRP A 60 -8.38 9.35 -1.52
N VAL A 61 -7.21 9.54 -0.87
CA VAL A 61 -7.08 10.51 0.24
C VAL A 61 -7.36 11.94 -0.25
N ALA A 62 -6.88 12.30 -1.44
CA ALA A 62 -7.06 13.63 -2.01
C ALA A 62 -8.54 14.04 -2.13
N GLN A 63 -9.43 13.09 -2.39
CA GLN A 63 -10.87 13.33 -2.48
C GLN A 63 -11.47 13.84 -1.16
N HIS A 64 -10.84 13.53 -0.01
CA HIS A 64 -11.30 13.90 1.32
C HIS A 64 -10.61 15.19 1.84
N ALA A 65 -9.48 15.58 1.25
CA ALA A 65 -8.65 16.69 1.70
C ALA A 65 -9.38 18.05 1.81
N PRO A 66 -10.33 18.43 0.92
CA PRO A 66 -11.03 19.71 1.03
C PRO A 66 -11.87 19.86 2.29
N ALA A 67 -12.42 18.75 2.81
CA ALA A 67 -13.35 18.74 3.94
C ALA A 67 -12.74 18.16 5.24
N ASN A 68 -11.58 17.51 5.17
CA ASN A 68 -10.92 16.88 6.32
C ASN A 68 -9.43 17.31 6.41
N PRO A 69 -9.05 18.15 7.39
CA PRO A 69 -7.65 18.56 7.60
C PRO A 69 -6.68 17.41 7.90
N LYS A 70 -7.15 16.32 8.54
CA LYS A 70 -6.33 15.12 8.74
C LYS A 70 -6.06 14.42 7.41
N ALA A 71 -7.05 14.37 6.51
CA ALA A 71 -6.88 13.83 5.16
C ALA A 71 -5.86 14.64 4.36
N LEU A 72 -5.91 15.97 4.45
CA LEU A 72 -4.92 16.84 3.80
C LEU A 72 -3.50 16.60 4.34
N THR A 73 -3.37 16.41 5.65
CA THR A 73 -2.08 16.10 6.29
C THR A 73 -1.54 14.76 5.79
N GLU A 74 -2.39 13.74 5.76
CA GLU A 74 -2.00 12.41 5.28
C GLU A 74 -1.70 12.41 3.79
N PHE A 75 -2.50 13.08 2.95
CA PHE A 75 -2.25 13.21 1.52
C PHE A 75 -0.85 13.78 1.25
N ARG A 76 -0.48 14.86 1.96
CA ARG A 76 0.86 15.46 1.84
C ARG A 76 1.97 14.51 2.25
N ARG A 77 1.78 13.76 3.36
CA ARG A 77 2.74 12.73 3.80
C ARG A 77 2.95 11.67 2.72
N ARG A 78 1.87 11.09 2.17
CA ARG A 78 1.96 10.03 1.17
C ARG A 78 2.62 10.52 -0.13
N VAL A 79 2.25 11.70 -0.61
CA VAL A 79 2.85 12.29 -1.82
C VAL A 79 4.33 12.61 -1.62
N ALA A 80 4.71 13.12 -0.44
CA ALA A 80 6.11 13.38 -0.13
C ALA A 80 6.93 12.07 -0.15
N SER A 81 6.46 11.02 0.55
CA SER A 81 7.18 9.74 0.58
C SER A 81 7.35 9.10 -0.80
N LEU A 82 6.37 9.27 -1.70
CA LEU A 82 6.50 8.78 -3.08
C LEU A 82 7.50 9.59 -3.90
N ARG A 83 7.52 10.93 -3.75
CA ARG A 83 8.49 11.78 -4.45
C ARG A 83 9.93 11.55 -3.99
N GLU A 84 10.09 11.26 -2.71
CA GLU A 84 11.38 10.97 -2.08
C GLU A 84 11.82 9.51 -2.31
N ASN A 85 10.95 8.68 -2.91
CA ASN A 85 11.15 7.23 -3.06
C ASN A 85 11.45 6.54 -1.72
N ASP A 86 10.86 7.01 -0.62
CA ASP A 86 11.00 6.42 0.70
C ASP A 86 9.87 5.39 0.93
N PRO A 87 10.15 4.07 0.90
CA PRO A 87 9.15 3.03 1.10
C PRO A 87 8.80 2.82 2.59
N GLU A 88 9.58 3.35 3.53
CA GLU A 88 9.46 3.07 4.96
C GLU A 88 8.56 4.08 5.69
N VAL A 89 8.22 5.20 5.06
CA VAL A 89 7.27 6.16 5.64
C VAL A 89 5.94 5.47 5.92
N ARG A 90 5.64 5.34 7.21
CA ARG A 90 4.36 4.88 7.74
C ARG A 90 3.23 5.82 7.32
N TRP A 91 2.15 5.24 6.80
CA TRP A 91 0.90 5.90 6.46
C TRP A 91 -0.17 5.59 7.51
N TYR A 92 -1.12 6.51 7.67
CA TYR A 92 -2.15 6.48 8.70
C TYR A 92 -3.56 6.67 8.14
N PRO A 93 -4.59 6.17 8.84
CA PRO A 93 -5.96 6.63 8.69
C PRO A 93 -6.10 8.11 9.08
N PHE A 94 -7.14 8.79 8.59
CA PHE A 94 -7.37 10.23 8.77
C PHE A 94 -8.82 10.59 9.03
#